data_AF-A0A8C4XEV0-F1
#
_entry.id   AF-A0A8C4XEV0-F1
#
_cell.length_a   1.000
_cell.length_b   1.000
_cell.length_c   1.000
_cell.angle_alpha   90.00
_cell.angle_beta   90.00
_cell.angle_gamma   90.00
#
_symmetry.space_group_name_H-M   'P 1'
#
loop_
_entity.id
_entity.type
_entity.pdbx_description
1 polymer ?
#
loop_
_entity_poly.entity_id
_entity_poly.type
_entity_poly.pdbx_seq_one_letter_code
_entity_poly.pdbx_strand_id
1 'polypeptide(L)'
;MSLSFTVRVRAVVMTRDDSSGGWVPMGGGGLSHVTICKGKGHEESSQQDYLIRGERLRDQAPILECNVKRDLVYNKVNPIFHHWKVDERKFGLTFQSPADAVSFERGVQSAIEELEDGKMTRATRLRYKMRKHAWLQMLIGMSKMRIGACGKNERMGTLHETGKITEALDRVSNLSWTDIFHRDRL
;
A
#
# COMPACT_ATOMS: atom_id res chain seq x y z
N MET A 1 -12.05 -19.74 18.85
CA MET A 1 -12.60 -19.16 17.59
C MET A 1 -11.42 -18.72 16.73
N SER A 2 -11.26 -19.32 15.54
CA SER A 2 -10.13 -19.08 14.65
C SER A 2 -10.25 -17.70 13.97
N LEU A 3 -9.26 -16.82 14.18
CA LEU A 3 -9.06 -15.67 13.29
C LEU A 3 -8.49 -16.21 11.98
N SER A 4 -9.19 -16.02 10.86
CA SER A 4 -8.62 -16.32 9.55
C SER A 4 -7.56 -15.26 9.24
N PHE A 5 -6.29 -15.65 9.22
CA PHE A 5 -5.20 -14.79 8.79
C PHE A 5 -4.85 -15.08 7.32
N THR A 6 -4.69 -14.01 6.53
CA THR A 6 -4.40 -14.11 5.10
C THR A 6 -2.89 -14.23 4.84
N VAL A 7 -2.07 -13.62 5.71
CA VAL A 7 -0.60 -13.63 5.61
C VAL A 7 0.01 -13.76 7.00
N ARG A 8 1.11 -14.52 7.12
CA ARG A 8 1.96 -14.62 8.32
C ARG A 8 3.43 -14.57 7.92
N VAL A 9 4.18 -13.67 8.53
CA VAL A 9 5.63 -13.51 8.33
C VAL A 9 6.35 -13.49 9.67
N ARG A 10 7.69 -13.52 9.63
CA ARG A 10 8.55 -13.28 10.80
C ARG A 10 9.39 -12.04 10.55
N ALA A 11 9.28 -11.06 11.45
CA ALA A 11 9.96 -9.77 11.35
C ALA A 11 10.23 -9.18 12.73
N VAL A 12 11.15 -8.21 12.81
CA VAL A 12 11.30 -7.34 13.98
C VAL A 12 10.31 -6.19 13.84
N VAL A 13 9.48 -5.96 14.86
CA VAL A 13 8.56 -4.83 14.89
C VAL A 13 9.32 -3.57 15.26
N MET A 14 9.11 -2.51 14.50
CA MET A 14 9.76 -1.22 14.66
C MET A 14 8.71 -0.15 14.95
N THR A 15 9.11 0.88 15.69
CA THR A 15 8.33 2.09 15.91
C THR A 15 9.18 3.33 15.66
N ARG A 16 8.52 4.45 15.40
CA ARG A 16 9.22 5.73 15.29
C ARG A 16 9.43 6.29 16.69
N ASP A 17 10.66 6.62 17.01
CA ASP A 17 10.97 7.42 18.19
C ASP A 17 10.85 8.91 17.81
N ASP A 18 9.95 9.62 18.47
CA ASP A 18 9.69 11.05 18.20
C ASP A 18 10.83 11.95 18.69
N SER A 19 11.69 11.47 19.61
CA SER A 19 12.81 12.25 20.14
C SER A 19 14.00 12.28 19.18
N SER A 20 14.44 11.12 18.68
CA SER A 20 15.52 11.03 17.69
C SER A 20 15.05 11.19 16.24
N GLY A 21 13.74 11.04 16.00
CA GLY A 21 13.22 10.84 14.66
C GLY A 21 13.76 9.55 14.03
N GLY A 22 14.21 8.56 14.80
CA GLY A 22 14.75 7.29 14.32
C GLY A 22 13.72 6.16 14.33
N TRP A 23 14.05 5.03 13.71
CA TRP A 23 13.31 3.78 13.88
C TRP A 23 13.97 2.93 14.96
N VAL A 24 13.19 2.47 15.94
CA VAL A 24 13.69 1.67 17.06
C VAL A 24 12.87 0.38 17.22
N PRO A 25 13.47 -0.73 17.68
CA PRO A 25 12.74 -1.97 17.91
C PRO A 25 11.67 -1.80 18.99
N MET A 26 10.43 -2.20 18.68
CA MET A 26 9.31 -2.13 19.60
C MET A 26 9.38 -3.25 20.65
N GLY A 27 8.97 -2.94 21.88
CA GLY A 27 8.86 -3.92 22.97
C GLY A 27 10.19 -4.49 23.48
N GLY A 28 11.34 -3.97 23.06
CA GLY A 28 12.67 -4.57 23.33
C GLY A 28 13.20 -5.42 22.17
N GLY A 29 12.54 -5.39 21.01
CA GLY A 29 12.99 -6.07 19.80
C GLY A 29 12.78 -7.58 19.81
N GLY A 30 13.53 -8.27 18.96
CA GLY A 30 13.39 -9.69 18.69
C GLY A 30 12.39 -10.01 17.58
N LEU A 31 12.49 -11.22 17.03
CA LEU A 31 11.58 -11.69 16.00
C LEU A 31 10.17 -11.88 16.55
N SER A 32 9.19 -11.54 15.74
CA SER A 32 7.76 -11.69 16.03
C SER A 32 7.05 -12.39 14.88
N HIS A 33 6.01 -13.16 15.18
CA HIS A 33 5.03 -13.55 14.18
C HIS A 33 4.12 -12.36 13.90
N VAL A 34 4.18 -11.86 12.68
CA VAL A 34 3.33 -10.75 12.24
C VAL A 34 2.30 -11.28 11.25
N THR A 35 1.02 -11.06 11.56
CA THR A 35 -0.11 -11.60 10.82
C THR A 35 -1.06 -10.50 10.39
N ILE A 36 -1.62 -10.66 9.19
CA ILE A 36 -2.77 -9.86 8.73
C ILE A 36 -4.01 -10.71 8.95
N CYS A 37 -4.85 -10.30 9.88
CA CYS A 37 -6.03 -11.02 10.35
C CYS A 37 -7.29 -10.34 9.85
N LYS A 38 -8.29 -11.14 9.47
CA LYS A 38 -9.65 -10.65 9.22
C LYS A 38 -10.40 -10.59 10.55
N GLY A 39 -10.84 -9.40 10.94
CA GLY A 39 -11.73 -9.16 12.06
C GLY A 39 -13.14 -9.68 11.78
N LYS A 40 -13.91 -9.92 12.84
CA LYS A 40 -15.35 -10.17 12.70
C LYS A 40 -16.03 -8.86 12.36
N GLY A 41 -16.72 -8.80 11.22
CA GLY A 41 -17.57 -7.65 10.90
C GLY A 41 -18.63 -7.46 11.99
N HIS A 42 -18.94 -6.21 12.31
CA HIS A 42 -20.06 -5.88 13.20
C HIS A 42 -21.36 -6.36 12.54
N GLU A 43 -22.26 -7.05 13.23
CA GLU A 43 -23.46 -7.68 12.64
C GLU A 43 -24.38 -6.69 11.88
N GLU A 44 -24.26 -5.39 12.17
CA GLU A 44 -25.00 -4.31 11.53
C GLU A 44 -24.31 -3.67 10.32
N SER A 45 -23.04 -4.00 10.05
CA SER A 45 -22.31 -3.55 8.86
C SER A 45 -21.64 -4.73 8.18
N SER A 46 -21.93 -4.95 6.90
CA SER A 46 -21.20 -5.92 6.06
C SER A 46 -19.71 -5.58 5.85
N GLN A 47 -19.16 -4.66 6.64
CA GLN A 47 -17.80 -4.17 6.55
C GLN A 47 -16.89 -5.09 7.38
N GLN A 48 -16.00 -5.79 6.68
CA GLN A 48 -14.98 -6.63 7.28
C GLN A 48 -13.83 -5.72 7.75
N ASP A 49 -13.36 -5.90 8.98
CA ASP A 49 -12.18 -5.18 9.46
C ASP A 49 -10.93 -6.03 9.26
N TYR A 50 -9.78 -5.37 9.09
CA TYR A 50 -8.48 -6.01 8.95
C TYR A 50 -7.53 -5.47 10.01
N LEU A 51 -6.78 -6.39 10.64
CA LEU A 51 -5.83 -6.09 11.70
C LEU A 51 -4.45 -6.61 11.32
N ILE A 52 -3.42 -5.80 11.54
CA ILE A 52 -2.04 -6.27 11.61
C ILE A 52 -1.72 -6.54 13.07
N ARG A 53 -1.36 -7.77 13.39
CA ARG A 53 -0.97 -8.21 14.74
C ARG A 53 0.46 -8.72 14.74
N GLY A 54 1.21 -8.42 15.80
CA GLY A 54 2.56 -8.94 16.02
C GLY A 54 2.70 -9.51 17.42
N GLU A 55 3.02 -10.80 17.47
CA GLU A 55 3.30 -11.53 18.70
C GLU A 55 4.77 -11.92 18.73
N ARG A 56 5.48 -11.51 19.77
CA ARG A 56 6.91 -11.75 19.88
C ARG A 56 7.20 -13.22 20.18
N LEU A 57 8.15 -13.83 19.45
CA LEU A 57 8.42 -15.26 19.54
C LEU A 57 8.92 -15.73 20.91
N ARG A 58 9.71 -14.90 21.59
CA ARG A 58 10.41 -15.31 22.83
C ARG A 58 9.49 -15.48 24.04
N ASP A 59 8.43 -14.69 24.11
CA ASP A 59 7.58 -14.54 25.29
C ASP A 59 6.08 -14.41 24.95
N GLN A 60 5.72 -14.57 23.68
CA GLN A 60 4.36 -14.44 23.17
C GLN A 60 3.72 -13.08 23.49
N ALA A 61 4.54 -12.04 23.71
CA ALA A 61 4.04 -10.72 24.04
C ALA A 61 3.35 -10.10 22.80
N PRO A 62 2.10 -9.60 22.93
CA PRO A 62 1.43 -8.86 21.86
C PRO A 62 2.04 -7.46 21.79
N ILE A 63 2.98 -7.26 20.87
CA ILE A 63 3.71 -5.98 20.76
C ILE A 63 3.14 -5.08 19.66
N LEU A 64 2.40 -5.62 18.70
CA LEU A 64 1.79 -4.86 17.62
C LEU A 64 0.32 -5.21 17.48
N GLU A 65 -0.53 -4.19 17.44
CA GLU A 65 -1.91 -4.29 16.97
C GLU A 65 -2.28 -2.98 16.29
N CYS A 66 -2.65 -3.04 15.01
CA CYS A 66 -3.18 -1.87 14.32
C CYS A 66 -4.25 -2.25 13.27
N ASN A 67 -5.27 -1.40 13.16
CA ASN A 67 -6.27 -1.52 12.11
C ASN A 67 -5.67 -1.15 10.75
N VAL A 68 -5.93 -1.96 9.74
CA VAL A 68 -5.71 -1.59 8.34
C VAL A 68 -6.85 -0.66 7.94
N LYS A 69 -6.49 0.56 7.50
CA LYS A 69 -7.45 1.53 6.98
C LYS A 69 -7.25 1.70 5.47
N ARG A 70 -8.28 2.19 4.78
CA ARG A 70 -8.22 2.45 3.32
C ARG A 70 -7.19 3.51 2.96
N ASP A 71 -6.97 4.46 3.85
CA ASP A 71 -6.02 5.57 3.75
C ASP A 71 -4.65 5.22 4.39
N LEU A 72 -4.38 3.94 4.65
CA LEU A 72 -3.08 3.51 5.18
C LEU A 72 -1.96 3.85 4.19
N VAL A 73 -1.00 4.65 4.63
CA VAL A 73 0.16 5.04 3.82
C VAL A 73 1.28 4.03 4.04
N TYR A 74 1.51 3.13 3.08
CA TYR A 74 2.55 2.10 3.11
C TYR A 74 3.81 2.55 2.36
N ASN A 75 4.98 2.46 3.00
CA ASN A 75 6.25 2.93 2.45
C ASN A 75 7.29 1.82 2.48
N LYS A 76 8.05 1.71 1.38
CA LYS A 76 9.15 0.76 1.23
C LYS A 76 10.47 1.52 1.22
N VAL A 77 11.19 1.47 2.33
CA VAL A 77 12.46 2.20 2.46
C VAL A 77 13.59 1.41 1.82
N ASN A 78 13.59 0.10 2.00
CA ASN A 78 14.50 -0.84 1.36
C ASN A 78 13.84 -2.24 1.26
N PRO A 79 14.45 -3.23 0.59
CA PRO A 79 13.82 -4.53 0.34
C PRO A 79 13.39 -5.32 1.58
N ILE A 80 13.89 -4.99 2.77
CA ILE A 80 13.57 -5.68 4.03
C ILE A 80 13.04 -4.73 5.10
N PHE A 81 12.86 -3.44 4.80
CA PHE A 81 12.35 -2.48 5.77
C PHE A 81 11.22 -1.65 5.17
N HIS A 82 10.00 -1.98 5.60
CA HIS A 82 8.79 -1.26 5.22
C HIS A 82 8.15 -0.65 6.46
N HIS A 83 7.41 0.43 6.27
CA HIS A 83 6.68 1.08 7.35
C HIS A 83 5.38 1.71 6.89
N TRP A 84 4.49 1.95 7.84
CA TRP A 84 3.22 2.60 7.57
C TRP A 84 2.81 3.53 8.70
N LYS A 85 1.92 4.47 8.37
CA LYS A 85 1.27 5.38 9.32
C LYS A 85 -0.22 5.05 9.36
N VAL A 86 -0.77 4.94 10.56
CA VAL A 86 -2.22 4.86 10.82
C VAL A 86 -2.53 5.80 11.97
N ASP A 87 -3.45 6.74 11.73
CA ASP A 87 -3.65 7.89 12.61
C ASP A 87 -2.30 8.55 12.86
N GLU A 88 -1.95 8.92 14.10
CA GLU A 88 -0.65 9.52 14.41
C GLU A 88 0.47 8.49 14.72
N ARG A 89 0.19 7.19 14.61
CA ARG A 89 1.15 6.14 14.96
C ARG A 89 1.90 5.64 13.74
N LYS A 90 3.22 5.47 13.88
CA LYS A 90 4.11 4.93 12.85
C LYS A 90 4.64 3.56 13.28
N PHE A 91 4.42 2.58 12.42
CA PHE A 91 4.85 1.20 12.63
C PHE A 91 5.75 0.79 11.47
N GLY A 92 6.72 -0.07 11.74
CA GLY A 92 7.61 -0.62 10.73
C GLY A 92 7.91 -2.08 10.99
N LEU A 93 8.37 -2.77 9.96
CA LEU A 93 8.85 -4.14 10.03
C LEU A 93 10.21 -4.24 9.36
N THR A 94 11.16 -4.81 10.07
CA THR A 94 12.39 -5.32 9.48
C THR A 94 12.22 -6.83 9.23
N PHE A 95 12.02 -7.19 7.97
CA PHE A 95 11.79 -8.57 7.52
C PHE A 95 13.09 -9.37 7.50
N GLN A 96 12.98 -10.70 7.60
CA GLN A 96 14.13 -11.59 7.46
C GLN A 96 14.57 -11.77 6.00
N SER A 97 13.67 -11.54 5.05
CA SER A 97 13.95 -11.68 3.62
C SER A 97 13.12 -10.71 2.78
N PRO A 98 13.60 -10.34 1.58
CA PRO A 98 12.78 -9.58 0.62
C PRO A 98 11.50 -10.32 0.22
N ALA A 99 11.51 -11.65 0.19
CA ALA A 99 10.34 -12.45 -0.14
C ALA A 99 9.23 -12.32 0.91
N ASP A 100 9.59 -12.29 2.20
CA ASP A 100 8.65 -12.03 3.29
C ASP A 100 8.08 -10.60 3.19
N ALA A 101 8.92 -9.62 2.89
CA ALA A 101 8.53 -8.22 2.73
C ALA A 101 7.49 -8.05 1.60
N VAL A 102 7.74 -8.67 0.44
CA VAL A 102 6.82 -8.68 -0.71
C VAL A 102 5.52 -9.42 -0.38
N SER A 103 5.61 -10.57 0.30
CA SER A 103 4.42 -11.33 0.70
C SER A 103 3.53 -10.52 1.66
N PHE A 104 4.15 -9.80 2.59
CA PHE A 104 3.44 -8.94 3.53
C PHE A 104 2.82 -7.71 2.85
N GLU A 105 3.57 -7.03 1.96
CA GLU A 105 3.06 -5.92 1.14
C GLU A 105 1.79 -6.32 0.38
N ARG A 106 1.83 -7.47 -0.33
CA ARG A 106 0.69 -7.98 -1.09
C ARG A 106 -0.52 -8.25 -0.18
N GLY A 107 -0.28 -8.79 1.02
CA GLY A 107 -1.34 -9.00 2.01
C GLY A 107 -2.00 -7.70 2.48
N VAL A 108 -1.21 -6.64 2.70
CA VAL A 108 -1.74 -5.32 3.08
C VAL A 108 -2.56 -4.72 1.93
N GLN A 109 -2.05 -4.79 0.70
CA GLN A 109 -2.77 -4.29 -0.49
C GLN A 109 -4.09 -5.02 -0.69
N SER A 110 -4.11 -6.35 -0.61
CA SER A 110 -5.35 -7.14 -0.73
C SER A 110 -6.36 -6.80 0.39
N ALA A 111 -5.90 -6.58 1.63
CA ALA A 111 -6.78 -6.15 2.71
C ALA A 111 -7.42 -4.77 2.42
N ILE A 112 -6.64 -3.82 1.89
CA ILE A 112 -7.14 -2.49 1.51
C ILE A 112 -8.15 -2.59 0.35
N GLU A 113 -7.86 -3.37 -0.69
CA GLU A 113 -8.77 -3.58 -1.83
C GLU A 113 -10.12 -4.19 -1.39
N GLU A 114 -10.09 -5.15 -0.46
CA GLU A 114 -11.32 -5.73 0.10
C GLU A 114 -12.11 -4.73 0.96
N LEU A 115 -11.44 -3.84 1.71
CA LEU A 115 -12.07 -2.76 2.47
C LEU A 115 -12.75 -1.70 1.59
N GLU A 116 -12.27 -1.51 0.37
CA GLU A 116 -12.90 -0.66 -0.65
C GLU A 116 -14.09 -1.36 -1.30
N ASP A 117 -13.93 -2.63 -1.69
CA ASP A 117 -14.97 -3.44 -2.34
C ASP A 117 -16.18 -3.68 -1.43
N GLY A 118 -15.99 -3.83 -0.11
CA GLY A 118 -17.06 -4.09 0.86
C GLY A 118 -18.08 -2.97 1.06
N LYS A 119 -17.79 -1.75 0.59
CA LYS A 119 -18.73 -0.60 0.62
C LYS A 119 -19.49 -0.39 -0.69
N MET A 120 -19.11 -1.12 -1.73
CA MET A 120 -19.55 -0.84 -3.09
C MET A 120 -20.70 -1.77 -3.47
N THR A 121 -21.84 -1.21 -3.90
CA THR A 121 -22.91 -2.04 -4.48
C THR A 121 -22.38 -2.78 -5.71
N ARG A 122 -22.92 -3.97 -6.00
CA ARG A 122 -22.45 -4.85 -7.10
C ARG A 122 -22.37 -4.12 -8.45
N ALA A 123 -23.29 -3.18 -8.71
CA ALA A 123 -23.30 -2.33 -9.90
C ALA A 123 -22.16 -1.29 -9.91
N THR A 124 -21.84 -0.68 -8.78
CA THR A 124 -20.78 0.33 -8.69
C THR A 124 -19.40 -0.33 -8.70
N ARG A 125 -19.30 -1.58 -8.20
CA ARG A 125 -18.10 -2.44 -8.29
C ARG A 125 -17.75 -2.80 -9.74
N LEU A 126 -18.74 -3.22 -10.53
CA LEU A 126 -18.55 -3.55 -11.95
C LEU A 126 -18.13 -2.31 -12.75
N ARG A 127 -18.74 -1.15 -12.48
CA ARG A 127 -18.36 0.13 -13.10
C ARG A 127 -16.93 0.54 -12.74
N TYR A 128 -16.52 0.39 -11.47
CA TYR A 128 -15.15 0.67 -11.05
C TYR A 128 -14.13 -0.24 -11.75
N LYS A 129 -14.36 -1.55 -11.78
CA LYS A 129 -13.48 -2.51 -12.48
C LYS A 129 -13.36 -2.22 -13.97
N MET A 130 -14.48 -1.90 -14.63
CA MET A 130 -14.47 -1.50 -16.05
C MET A 130 -13.68 -0.22 -16.27
N ARG A 131 -13.83 0.81 -15.41
CA ARG A 131 -13.10 2.08 -15.53
C ARG A 131 -11.61 1.92 -15.28
N LYS A 132 -11.20 1.18 -14.24
CA LYS A 132 -9.77 0.92 -13.93
C LYS A 132 -9.09 0.14 -15.06
N HIS A 133 -9.78 -0.86 -15.62
CA HIS A 133 -9.27 -1.61 -16.77
C HIS A 133 -9.21 -0.74 -18.04
N ALA A 134 -10.25 0.04 -18.34
CA ALA A 134 -10.25 0.97 -19.47
C ALA A 134 -9.13 2.01 -19.37
N TRP A 135 -8.90 2.56 -18.18
CA TRP A 135 -7.81 3.51 -17.93
C TRP A 135 -6.43 2.86 -18.08
N LEU A 136 -6.24 1.63 -17.59
CA LEU A 136 -5.00 0.87 -17.78
C LEU A 136 -4.72 0.61 -19.26
N GLN A 137 -5.74 0.23 -20.04
CA GLN A 137 -5.61 0.05 -21.49
C GLN A 137 -5.30 1.36 -22.22
N MET A 138 -5.85 2.48 -21.75
CA MET A 138 -5.55 3.81 -22.29
C MET A 138 -4.08 4.18 -22.05
N LEU A 139 -3.53 3.94 -20.85
CA LEU A 139 -2.11 4.14 -20.57
C LEU A 139 -1.20 3.26 -21.46
N ILE A 140 -1.52 1.97 -21.58
CA ILE A 140 -0.77 1.04 -22.44
C ILE A 140 -0.85 1.49 -23.92
N GLY A 141 -2.01 1.97 -24.37
CA GLY A 141 -2.20 2.51 -25.71
C GLY A 141 -1.40 3.79 -25.96
N MET A 142 -1.33 4.69 -24.97
CA MET A 142 -0.52 5.91 -25.04
C MET A 142 0.98 5.61 -25.09
N SER A 143 1.46 4.55 -24.43
CA SER A 143 2.84 4.07 -24.58
C SER A 143 3.12 3.50 -25.98
N LYS A 144 2.16 2.80 -26.58
CA LYS A 144 2.31 2.23 -27.93
C LYS A 144 2.25 3.28 -29.05
N MET A 145 1.44 4.34 -28.91
CA MET A 145 1.35 5.42 -29.90
C MET A 145 2.65 6.24 -30.02
N ARG A 146 3.50 6.30 -28.98
CA ARG A 146 4.79 7.00 -29.05
C ARG A 146 5.91 6.22 -29.73
N ILE A 147 5.80 4.89 -29.87
CA ILE A 147 6.81 4.06 -30.55
C ILE A 147 6.57 4.02 -32.08
N GLY A 148 5.39 4.45 -32.55
CA GLY A 148 5.02 4.46 -33.97
C GLY A 148 5.39 5.73 -34.76
N ALA A 149 6.00 6.73 -34.14
CA ALA A 149 6.37 8.00 -34.79
C ALA A 149 7.89 8.12 -34.98
N CYS A 150 8.51 7.17 -35.69
CA CYS A 150 9.85 7.34 -36.25
C CYS A 150 9.74 7.30 -37.78
N GLY A 151 9.48 8.47 -38.36
CA GLY A 151 9.44 8.66 -39.80
C GLY A 151 9.49 10.13 -40.16
N LYS A 152 10.72 10.60 -40.44
CA LYS A 152 11.11 11.86 -41.12
C LYS A 152 11.29 13.12 -40.23
N ASN A 153 12.57 13.35 -39.93
CA ASN A 153 13.33 14.60 -40.07
C ASN A 153 12.72 15.92 -39.57
N GLU A 154 13.20 16.46 -38.43
CA GLU A 154 13.88 17.77 -38.38
C GLU A 154 14.50 18.04 -36.99
N ARG A 155 15.53 18.88 -37.00
CA ARG A 155 16.55 19.06 -35.96
C ARG A 155 16.06 19.80 -34.72
N MET A 156 16.77 19.50 -33.62
CA MET A 156 17.02 20.33 -32.43
C MET A 156 15.80 20.79 -31.63
N GLY A 157 15.44 19.99 -30.61
CA GLY A 157 14.58 20.47 -29.53
C GLY A 157 14.02 19.40 -28.59
N THR A 158 14.72 18.31 -28.27
CA THR A 158 14.07 17.14 -27.63
C THR A 158 14.79 16.52 -26.43
N LEU A 159 15.57 17.30 -25.69
CA LEU A 159 16.17 16.84 -24.42
C LEU A 159 15.64 17.55 -23.17
N HIS A 160 15.08 18.76 -23.30
CA HIS A 160 14.55 19.50 -22.14
C HIS A 160 13.06 19.22 -21.85
N GLU A 161 12.33 18.68 -22.83
CA GLU A 161 10.88 18.44 -22.74
C GLU A 161 10.56 17.00 -22.33
N THR A 162 11.44 16.04 -22.66
CA THR A 162 11.34 14.64 -22.26
C THR A 162 11.53 14.45 -20.75
N GLY A 163 12.45 15.20 -20.13
CA GLY A 163 12.67 15.19 -18.68
C GLY A 163 11.48 15.70 -17.87
N LYS A 164 10.74 16.69 -18.39
CA LYS A 164 9.53 17.23 -17.75
C LYS A 164 8.35 16.26 -17.80
N ILE A 165 8.26 15.46 -18.86
CA ILE A 165 7.19 14.47 -19.05
C ILE A 165 7.40 13.25 -18.15
N THR A 166 8.64 12.78 -17.99
CA THR A 166 8.94 11.72 -17.02
C THR A 166 8.68 12.19 -15.59
N GLU A 167 9.03 13.43 -15.25
CA GLU A 167 8.76 14.00 -13.92
C GLU A 167 7.25 14.20 -13.68
N ALA A 168 6.47 14.54 -14.71
CA ALA A 168 5.01 14.65 -14.62
C ALA A 168 4.33 13.28 -14.47
N LEU A 169 4.81 12.24 -15.17
CA LEU A 169 4.29 10.89 -15.05
C LEU A 169 4.66 10.25 -13.71
N ASP A 170 5.84 10.57 -13.17
CA ASP A 170 6.28 10.09 -11.86
C ASP A 170 5.61 10.85 -10.70
N ARG A 171 5.19 12.10 -10.93
CA ARG A 171 4.31 12.83 -10.01
C ARG A 171 2.90 12.24 -10.00
N VAL A 172 2.36 11.83 -11.16
CA VAL A 172 1.00 11.25 -11.25
C VAL A 172 0.94 9.80 -10.77
N SER A 173 2.04 9.04 -10.89
CA SER A 173 2.13 7.66 -10.38
C SER A 173 2.21 7.57 -8.86
N ASN A 174 2.65 8.65 -8.19
CA ASN A 174 2.85 8.73 -6.74
C ASN A 174 1.76 9.53 -5.99
N LEU A 175 0.72 10.01 -6.69
CA LEU A 175 -0.43 10.65 -6.03
C LEU A 175 -1.27 9.62 -5.27
N SER A 176 -1.51 9.89 -4.00
CA SER A 176 -2.56 9.21 -3.23
C SER A 176 -3.92 9.57 -3.84
N TRP A 177 -4.83 8.59 -3.90
CA TRP A 177 -6.17 8.75 -4.46
C TRP A 177 -6.99 9.88 -3.80
N THR A 178 -6.60 10.36 -2.63
CA THR A 178 -7.19 11.51 -1.93
C THR A 178 -6.98 12.85 -2.67
N ASP A 179 -5.93 12.98 -3.46
CA ASP A 179 -5.54 14.26 -4.07
C ASP A 179 -6.31 14.57 -5.37
N ILE A 180 -6.94 13.57 -5.97
CA ILE A 180 -7.65 13.71 -7.25
C ILE A 180 -9.12 14.12 -7.04
N PHE A 181 -9.73 13.81 -5.88
CA PHE A 181 -11.16 14.04 -5.66
C PHE A 181 -11.53 15.36 -4.97
N HIS A 182 -10.56 16.15 -4.50
CA HIS A 182 -10.86 17.43 -3.85
C HIS A 182 -11.00 18.63 -4.82
N ARG A 183 -10.84 18.43 -6.13
CA ARG A 183 -10.88 19.53 -7.12
C ARG A 183 -12.21 19.75 -7.86
N ASP A 184 -13.18 18.86 -7.70
CA ASP A 184 -14.47 18.94 -8.42
C ASP A 184 -15.65 19.31 -7.50
N ARG A 185 -15.44 20.20 -6.52
CA ARG A 185 -16.54 20.80 -5.78
C ARG A 185 -16.34 22.31 -5.57
N LEU A 186 -16.44 23.05 -6.68
CA LEU A 186 -16.99 24.41 -6.76
C LEU A 186 -17.76 24.53 -8.08
#